data_AF-A0A016W323-F1
#
_entry.id   AF-A0A016W323-F1
#
_cell.length_a   1.000
_cell.length_b   1.000
_cell.length_c   1.000
_cell.angle_alpha   90.00
_cell.angle_beta   90.00
_cell.angle_gamma   90.00
#
_symmetry.space_group_name_H-M   'P 1'
#
loop_
_entity.id
_entity.type
_entity.pdbx_description
1 polymer ?
#
loop_
_entity_poly.entity_id
_entity_poly.type
_entity_poly.pdbx_seq_one_letter_code
_entity_poly.pdbx_strand_id
1 'polypeptide(L)'
;MKIATSVWPTTAATITALIACLLFSIFFQRALSGFSRQVNAFISVGDFSSILLQSLVFVVTAVVIIYLLFIYLASARVFSNAFRLCGSPCILFASSFTSQGFLIIWVLMLCFVASVSLVYFLFIGGIYSFCALVDNQCFDFRVLIPAIVSRLSNKKVDMVFCAEKKGLLCSQVNNQIWNFLAAFLFGLLTLAAMLFLQNCVVYGLGKRQASKEQRSKERREAKDRYEMKSLS
;
A
#
# COMPACT_ATOMS: atom_id res chain seq x y z
N MET A 1 24.51 -19.81 20.74
CA MET A 1 23.34 -20.30 19.98
C MET A 1 22.78 -19.17 19.12
N LYS A 2 22.65 -19.41 17.80
CA LYS A 2 21.72 -18.78 16.82
C LYS A 2 21.68 -17.24 16.67
N ILE A 3 22.46 -16.66 15.73
CA ILE A 3 22.15 -15.35 15.08
C ILE A 3 22.53 -15.39 13.59
N ALA A 4 22.08 -16.40 12.86
CA ALA A 4 22.14 -16.40 11.38
C ALA A 4 20.74 -16.38 10.73
N THR A 5 19.68 -16.43 11.54
CA THR A 5 18.30 -16.71 11.10
C THR A 5 17.45 -15.49 10.78
N SER A 6 17.93 -14.25 10.97
CA SER A 6 17.08 -13.07 10.84
C SER A 6 17.16 -12.35 9.48
N VAL A 7 18.25 -12.52 8.71
CA VAL A 7 18.42 -11.85 7.40
C VAL A 7 17.51 -12.45 6.33
N TRP A 8 17.34 -13.77 6.34
CA TRP A 8 16.50 -14.48 5.37
C TRP A 8 15.02 -14.06 5.42
N PRO A 9 14.34 -14.03 6.59
CA PRO A 9 12.97 -13.54 6.69
C PRO A 9 12.80 -12.08 6.26
N THR A 10 13.73 -11.20 6.61
CA THR A 10 13.65 -9.78 6.24
C THR A 10 13.87 -9.57 4.75
N THR A 11 14.79 -10.32 4.14
CA THR A 11 15.01 -10.27 2.68
C THR A 11 13.81 -10.83 1.94
N ALA A 12 13.25 -11.96 2.39
CA ALA A 12 12.04 -12.53 1.82
C ALA A 12 10.85 -11.55 1.92
N ALA A 13 10.64 -10.93 3.09
CA ALA A 13 9.60 -9.92 3.27
C ALA A 13 9.79 -8.69 2.36
N THR A 14 11.04 -8.28 2.10
CA THR A 14 11.35 -7.19 1.15
C THR A 14 10.92 -7.58 -0.27
N ILE A 15 11.32 -8.77 -0.73
CA ILE A 15 10.95 -9.28 -2.06
C ILE A 15 9.43 -9.39 -2.18
N THR A 16 8.77 -9.96 -1.18
CA THR A 16 7.30 -10.06 -1.14
C THR A 16 6.64 -8.69 -1.18
N ALA A 17 7.14 -7.71 -0.43
CA ALA A 17 6.59 -6.35 -0.44
C ALA A 17 6.73 -5.68 -1.82
N LEU A 18 7.88 -5.83 -2.48
CA LEU A 18 8.10 -5.27 -3.82
C LEU A 18 7.19 -5.91 -4.88
N ILE A 19 7.09 -7.24 -4.88
CA ILE A 19 6.22 -7.97 -5.81
C ILE A 19 4.75 -7.60 -5.54
N ALA A 20 4.33 -7.60 -4.29
CA ALA A 20 2.96 -7.24 -3.92
C ALA A 20 2.65 -5.78 -4.29
N CYS A 21 3.57 -4.85 -4.08
CA CYS A 21 3.38 -3.44 -4.44
C CYS A 21 3.27 -3.24 -5.96
N LEU A 22 4.06 -3.99 -6.74
CA LEU A 22 3.99 -3.98 -8.20
C LEU A 22 2.63 -4.51 -8.68
N LEU A 23 2.21 -5.66 -8.15
CA LEU A 23 0.93 -6.27 -8.49
C LEU A 23 -0.24 -5.37 -8.08
N PHE A 24 -0.19 -4.77 -6.89
CA PHE A 24 -1.15 -3.75 -6.46
C PHE A 24 -1.30 -2.64 -7.50
N SER A 25 -0.17 -2.05 -7.94
CA SER A 25 -0.17 -0.93 -8.90
C SER A 25 -0.76 -1.34 -10.24
N ILE A 26 -0.44 -2.55 -10.73
CA ILE A 26 -0.97 -3.09 -12.00
C ILE A 26 -2.48 -3.33 -11.90
N PHE A 27 -2.93 -4.05 -10.86
CA PHE A 27 -4.34 -4.41 -10.70
C PHE A 27 -5.21 -3.18 -10.43
N PHE A 28 -4.73 -2.24 -9.62
CA PHE A 28 -5.48 -1.03 -9.32
C PHE A 28 -5.58 -0.12 -10.55
N GLN A 29 -4.51 0.01 -11.34
CA GLN A 29 -4.55 0.74 -12.62
C GLN A 29 -5.55 0.12 -13.61
N ARG A 30 -5.54 -1.22 -13.74
CA ARG A 30 -6.50 -1.94 -14.59
C ARG A 30 -7.93 -1.74 -14.11
N ALA A 31 -8.16 -1.84 -12.80
CA ALA A 31 -9.47 -1.63 -12.20
C ALA A 31 -10.02 -0.22 -12.47
N LEU A 32 -9.21 0.82 -12.24
CA LEU A 32 -9.59 2.21 -12.50
C LEU A 32 -9.84 2.49 -13.99
N SER A 33 -8.99 1.98 -14.89
CA SER A 33 -9.19 2.14 -16.33
C SER A 33 -10.46 1.43 -16.81
N GLY A 34 -10.70 0.21 -16.35
CA GLY A 34 -11.91 -0.54 -16.65
C GLY A 34 -13.17 0.16 -16.11
N PHE A 35 -13.11 0.64 -14.87
CA PHE A 35 -14.21 1.40 -14.27
C PHE A 35 -14.47 2.71 -15.00
N SER A 36 -13.43 3.46 -15.35
CA SER A 36 -13.56 4.70 -16.13
C SER A 36 -14.21 4.46 -17.48
N ARG A 37 -13.84 3.39 -18.21
CA ARG A 37 -14.51 3.02 -19.47
C ARG A 37 -16.00 2.73 -19.26
N GLN A 38 -16.35 2.03 -18.17
CA GLN A 38 -17.75 1.74 -17.84
C GLN A 38 -18.52 3.02 -17.53
N VAL A 39 -17.98 3.94 -16.73
CA VAL A 39 -18.63 5.22 -16.40
C VAL A 39 -18.72 6.14 -17.63
N ASN A 40 -17.69 6.19 -18.46
CA ASN A 40 -17.66 6.99 -19.68
C ASN A 40 -18.72 6.55 -20.71
N ALA A 41 -19.21 5.31 -20.64
CA ALA A 41 -20.35 4.87 -21.45
C ALA A 41 -21.69 5.54 -21.02
N PHE A 42 -21.77 6.05 -19.79
CA PHE A 42 -22.91 6.80 -19.26
C PHE A 42 -22.70 8.31 -19.38
N ILE A 43 -21.58 8.81 -18.87
CA ILE A 43 -21.25 10.24 -18.81
C ILE A 43 -19.78 10.37 -19.13
N SER A 44 -19.41 11.20 -20.11
CA SER A 44 -18.00 11.50 -20.41
C SER A 44 -17.40 12.34 -19.27
N VAL A 45 -16.74 11.68 -18.32
CA VAL A 45 -16.06 12.30 -17.17
C VAL A 45 -14.53 12.35 -17.38
N GLY A 46 -14.00 11.55 -18.32
CA GLY A 46 -12.57 11.45 -18.62
C GLY A 46 -11.95 10.17 -18.05
N ASP A 47 -10.63 10.00 -18.23
CA ASP A 47 -9.91 8.82 -17.74
C ASP A 47 -9.53 8.99 -16.27
N PHE A 48 -10.00 8.08 -15.40
CA PHE A 48 -9.65 8.06 -13.98
C PHE A 48 -8.30 7.37 -13.73
N SER A 49 -7.81 6.64 -14.72
CA SER A 49 -6.56 5.89 -14.61
C SER A 49 -5.38 6.82 -14.86
N SER A 50 -4.41 6.82 -13.94
CA SER A 50 -3.19 7.62 -14.07
C SER A 50 -1.98 6.73 -13.89
N ILE A 51 -1.41 6.32 -15.02
CA ILE A 51 -0.20 5.49 -15.06
C ILE A 51 0.94 6.20 -14.32
N LEU A 52 1.06 7.52 -14.50
CA LEU A 52 2.07 8.33 -13.84
C LEU A 52 1.91 8.27 -12.31
N LEU A 53 0.69 8.44 -11.80
CA LEU A 53 0.43 8.38 -10.36
C LEU A 53 0.75 6.99 -9.80
N GLN A 54 0.32 5.91 -10.47
CA GLN A 54 0.62 4.54 -10.01
C GLN A 54 2.12 4.21 -10.07
N SER A 55 2.81 4.69 -11.11
CA SER A 55 4.26 4.54 -11.19
C SER A 55 4.97 5.29 -10.06
N LEU A 56 4.51 6.48 -9.70
CA LEU A 56 5.05 7.27 -8.60
C LEU A 56 4.84 6.56 -7.27
N VAL A 57 3.62 6.05 -7.02
CA VAL A 57 3.31 5.25 -5.82
C VAL A 57 4.24 4.04 -5.72
N PHE A 58 4.42 3.28 -6.81
CA PHE A 58 5.33 2.13 -6.82
C PHE A 58 6.78 2.54 -6.52
N VAL A 59 7.30 3.56 -7.20
CA VAL A 59 8.70 4.00 -7.04
C VAL A 59 8.96 4.48 -5.61
N VAL A 60 8.09 5.33 -5.06
CA VAL A 60 8.24 5.84 -3.70
C VAL A 60 8.18 4.70 -2.68
N THR A 61 7.23 3.78 -2.81
CA THR A 61 7.12 2.62 -1.91
C THR A 61 8.33 1.70 -2.03
N ALA A 62 8.82 1.44 -3.24
CA ALA A 62 10.00 0.62 -3.47
C ALA A 62 11.25 1.23 -2.83
N VAL A 63 11.44 2.55 -2.96
CA VAL A 63 12.53 3.28 -2.29
C VAL A 63 12.44 3.13 -0.78
N VAL A 64 11.25 3.26 -0.19
CA VAL A 64 11.06 3.08 1.26
C VAL A 64 11.35 1.64 1.70
N ILE A 65 10.88 0.64 0.96
CA ILE A 65 11.14 -0.78 1.25
C ILE A 65 12.65 -1.08 1.22
N ILE A 66 13.35 -0.63 0.17
CA ILE A 66 14.80 -0.80 0.04
C ILE A 66 15.55 -0.06 1.15
N TYR A 67 15.10 1.15 1.48
CA TYR A 67 15.64 1.93 2.59
C TYR A 67 15.49 1.19 3.94
N LEU A 68 14.33 0.61 4.22
CA LEU A 68 14.09 -0.18 5.44
C LEU A 68 15.00 -1.41 5.51
N LEU A 69 15.19 -2.12 4.39
CA LEU A 69 16.13 -3.24 4.31
C LEU A 69 17.56 -2.77 4.60
N PHE A 70 17.98 -1.64 4.03
CA PHE A 70 19.31 -1.10 4.25
C PHE A 70 19.57 -0.74 5.72
N ILE A 71 18.62 -0.07 6.38
CA ILE A 71 18.69 0.25 7.81
C ILE A 71 18.74 -1.02 8.65
N TYR A 72 17.95 -2.04 8.31
CA TYR A 72 17.99 -3.33 8.97
C TYR A 72 19.38 -3.99 8.86
N LEU A 73 19.96 -4.09 7.66
CA LEU A 73 21.28 -4.68 7.44
C LEU A 73 22.38 -3.91 8.17
N ALA A 74 22.30 -2.58 8.20
CA ALA A 74 23.19 -1.73 8.98
C ALA A 74 23.05 -1.97 10.49
N SER A 75 21.84 -2.21 10.98
CA SER A 75 21.59 -2.55 12.40
C SER A 75 22.12 -3.93 12.78
N ALA A 76 22.01 -4.90 11.86
CA ALA A 76 22.47 -6.28 12.02
C ALA A 76 23.99 -6.46 11.91
N ARG A 77 24.74 -5.37 11.68
CA ARG A 77 26.21 -5.36 11.48
C ARG A 77 26.69 -6.22 10.31
N VAL A 78 25.84 -6.41 9.29
CA VAL A 78 26.24 -7.11 8.05
C VAL A 78 27.31 -6.32 7.30
N PHE A 79 27.30 -4.99 7.44
CA PHE A 79 28.35 -4.11 6.94
C PHE A 79 29.30 -3.69 8.08
N SER A 80 30.62 -3.79 7.82
CA SER A 80 31.68 -3.36 8.75
C SER A 80 31.72 -1.84 8.94
N ASN A 81 32.73 -1.31 9.66
CA ASN A 81 32.90 0.06 10.16
C ASN A 81 32.56 1.25 9.20
N ALA A 82 32.34 1.02 7.91
CA ALA A 82 32.03 2.03 6.90
C ALA A 82 30.73 2.84 7.17
N PHE A 83 29.73 2.27 7.85
CA PHE A 83 28.44 2.94 8.10
C PHE A 83 28.25 3.42 9.55
N ARG A 84 29.32 3.86 10.22
CA ARG A 84 29.23 4.44 11.59
C ARG A 84 28.30 5.66 11.65
N LEU A 85 28.20 6.46 10.58
CA LEU A 85 27.29 7.61 10.50
C LEU A 85 25.81 7.22 10.54
N CYS A 86 25.37 6.19 9.79
CA CYS A 86 23.98 5.73 9.79
C CYS A 86 23.52 5.08 11.10
N GLY A 87 24.44 4.81 12.04
CA GLY A 87 24.14 4.29 13.36
C GLY A 87 23.93 5.35 14.44
N SER A 88 23.87 6.64 14.08
CA SER A 88 23.61 7.74 15.03
C SER A 88 22.18 7.66 15.57
N PRO A 89 21.95 7.90 16.88
CA PRO A 89 20.61 7.90 17.46
C PRO A 89 19.63 8.84 16.76
N CYS A 90 20.12 9.99 16.26
CA CYS A 90 19.31 10.99 15.56
C CYS A 90 18.83 10.48 14.19
N ILE A 91 19.71 9.85 13.41
CA ILE A 91 19.34 9.27 12.10
C ILE A 91 18.37 8.10 12.28
N LEU A 92 18.54 7.31 13.33
CA LEU A 92 17.64 6.20 13.66
C LEU A 92 16.25 6.69 14.09
N PHE A 93 16.18 7.76 14.87
CA PHE A 93 14.91 8.39 15.24
C PHE A 93 14.19 8.99 14.03
N ALA A 94 14.90 9.76 13.20
CA ALA A 94 14.36 10.31 11.96
C ALA A 94 13.87 9.22 11.00
N SER A 95 14.64 8.13 10.89
CA SER A 95 14.26 6.95 10.11
C SER A 95 12.98 6.30 10.62
N SER A 96 12.84 6.12 11.93
CA SER A 96 11.64 5.51 12.53
C SER A 96 10.42 6.42 12.40
N PHE A 97 10.59 7.73 12.55
CA PHE A 97 9.53 8.70 12.37
C PHE A 97 9.03 8.72 10.92
N THR A 98 9.97 8.76 9.97
CA THR A 98 9.65 8.77 8.53
C THR A 98 8.95 7.48 8.11
N SER A 99 9.40 6.31 8.60
CA SER A 99 8.77 5.04 8.26
C SER A 99 7.36 4.91 8.85
N GLN A 100 7.13 5.40 10.07
CA GLN A 100 5.79 5.45 10.66
C GLN A 100 4.86 6.38 9.89
N GLY A 101 5.33 7.57 9.51
CA GLY A 101 4.58 8.50 8.66
C GLY A 101 4.19 7.86 7.33
N PHE A 102 5.12 7.13 6.70
CA PHE A 102 4.85 6.40 5.46
C PHE A 102 3.80 5.29 5.64
N LEU A 103 3.84 4.53 6.73
CA LEU A 103 2.81 3.52 7.01
C LEU A 103 1.41 4.15 7.18
N ILE A 104 1.31 5.31 7.84
CA ILE A 104 0.04 6.03 7.98
C ILE A 104 -0.48 6.42 6.59
N ILE A 105 0.37 6.96 5.72
CA ILE A 105 0.01 7.29 4.33
C ILE A 105 -0.47 6.03 3.58
N TRP A 106 0.19 4.90 3.78
CA TRP A 106 -0.19 3.64 3.14
C TRP A 106 -1.54 3.11 3.63
N VAL A 107 -1.84 3.26 4.93
CA VAL A 107 -3.17 2.93 5.49
C VAL A 107 -4.24 3.83 4.88
N LEU A 108 -3.99 5.15 4.78
CA LEU A 108 -4.92 6.08 4.11
C LEU A 108 -5.16 5.69 2.65
N MET A 109 -4.10 5.28 1.94
CA MET A 109 -4.21 4.80 0.57
C MET A 109 -5.06 3.52 0.49
N LEU A 110 -4.91 2.58 1.41
CA LEU A 110 -5.76 1.39 1.48
C LEU A 110 -7.23 1.73 1.78
N CYS A 111 -7.48 2.68 2.67
CA CYS A 111 -8.83 3.19 2.92
C CYS A 111 -9.43 3.77 1.64
N PHE A 112 -8.67 4.57 0.89
CA PHE A 112 -9.10 5.10 -0.40
C PHE A 112 -9.41 4.00 -1.42
N VAL A 113 -8.53 3.01 -1.57
CA VAL A 113 -8.74 1.85 -2.45
C VAL A 113 -10.01 1.08 -2.05
N ALA A 114 -10.22 0.86 -0.74
CA ALA A 114 -11.42 0.21 -0.22
C ALA A 114 -12.69 1.01 -0.53
N SER A 115 -12.68 2.32 -0.33
CA SER A 115 -13.82 3.19 -0.64
C SER A 115 -14.16 3.16 -2.13
N VAL A 116 -13.17 3.27 -3.02
CA VAL A 116 -13.40 3.20 -4.48
C VAL A 116 -13.90 1.82 -4.89
N SER A 117 -13.35 0.75 -4.32
CA SER A 117 -13.79 -0.62 -4.58
C SER A 117 -15.25 -0.82 -4.14
N LEU A 118 -15.65 -0.28 -2.99
CA LEU A 118 -17.02 -0.35 -2.50
C LEU A 118 -17.99 0.41 -3.42
N VAL A 119 -17.61 1.60 -3.87
CA VAL A 119 -18.40 2.35 -4.86
C VAL A 119 -18.56 1.52 -6.14
N TYR A 120 -17.48 0.87 -6.60
CA TYR A 120 -17.55 -0.01 -7.76
C TYR A 120 -18.48 -1.21 -7.54
N PHE A 121 -18.40 -1.88 -6.39
CA PHE A 121 -19.24 -3.02 -6.05
C PHE A 121 -20.72 -2.64 -6.04
N LEU A 122 -21.08 -1.50 -5.45
CA LEU A 122 -22.45 -0.99 -5.46
C LEU A 122 -22.90 -0.67 -6.90
N PHE A 123 -22.03 -0.02 -7.68
CA PHE A 123 -22.31 0.33 -9.07
C PHE A 123 -22.59 -0.93 -9.91
N ILE A 124 -21.65 -1.88 -9.94
CA ILE A 124 -21.78 -3.07 -10.79
C ILE A 124 -22.87 -4.02 -10.27
N GLY A 125 -23.06 -4.11 -8.95
CA GLY A 125 -24.14 -4.87 -8.34
C GLY A 125 -25.51 -4.34 -8.73
N GLY A 126 -25.68 -3.01 -8.72
CA GLY A 126 -26.88 -2.35 -9.23
C GLY A 126 -27.11 -2.70 -10.71
N ILE A 127 -26.09 -2.51 -11.56
CA ILE A 127 -26.18 -2.83 -12.99
C ILE A 127 -26.56 -4.30 -13.23
N TYR A 128 -25.92 -5.27 -12.56
CA TYR A 128 -26.26 -6.69 -12.73
C TYR A 128 -27.67 -7.03 -12.25
N SER A 129 -28.11 -6.45 -11.14
CA SER A 129 -29.50 -6.63 -10.67
C SER A 129 -30.50 -6.14 -11.72
N PHE A 130 -30.22 -4.99 -12.36
CA PHE A 130 -31.03 -4.50 -13.47
C PHE A 130 -30.94 -5.36 -14.74
N CYS A 131 -29.75 -5.88 -15.08
CA CYS A 131 -29.57 -6.78 -16.23
C CYS A 131 -30.43 -8.06 -16.09
N ALA A 132 -30.66 -8.53 -14.87
CA ALA A 132 -31.45 -9.74 -14.57
C ALA A 132 -32.97 -9.50 -14.52
N LEU A 133 -33.41 -8.27 -14.30
CA LEU A 133 -34.83 -7.93 -14.10
C LEU A 133 -35.58 -7.54 -15.38
N VAL A 134 -34.88 -7.18 -16.47
CA VAL A 134 -35.52 -6.62 -17.67
C VAL A 134 -34.93 -7.21 -18.95
N ASP A 135 -35.77 -7.97 -19.66
CA ASP A 135 -35.44 -8.71 -20.88
C ASP A 135 -35.46 -7.86 -22.17
N ASN A 136 -35.96 -6.63 -22.14
CA ASN A 136 -36.19 -5.85 -23.36
C ASN A 136 -34.92 -5.14 -23.89
N GLN A 137 -34.78 -5.13 -25.23
CA GLN A 137 -33.55 -4.81 -25.96
C GLN A 137 -33.08 -3.35 -25.91
N CYS A 138 -33.87 -2.41 -25.38
CA CYS A 138 -33.40 -1.06 -25.08
C CYS A 138 -34.01 -0.57 -23.75
N PHE A 139 -33.16 -0.06 -22.86
CA PHE A 139 -33.54 0.50 -21.57
C PHE A 139 -33.63 2.02 -21.65
N ASP A 140 -34.65 2.64 -21.06
CA ASP A 140 -34.70 4.08 -20.82
C ASP A 140 -34.47 4.34 -19.31
N PHE A 141 -33.31 4.89 -18.94
CA PHE A 141 -32.96 5.22 -17.56
C PHE A 141 -33.65 6.47 -17.01
N ARG A 142 -34.64 7.03 -17.73
CA ARG A 142 -35.49 8.17 -17.32
C ARG A 142 -36.10 8.09 -15.92
N VAL A 143 -36.09 6.94 -15.26
CA VAL A 143 -36.75 6.76 -13.95
C VAL A 143 -35.75 6.67 -12.78
N LEU A 144 -34.52 6.16 -12.98
CA LEU A 144 -33.60 5.88 -11.86
C LEU A 144 -32.45 6.89 -11.69
N ILE A 145 -31.91 7.40 -12.81
CA ILE A 145 -30.75 8.30 -12.81
C ILE A 145 -31.07 9.82 -12.83
N PRO A 146 -32.25 10.32 -13.31
CA PRO A 146 -32.43 11.76 -13.45
C PRO A 146 -32.47 12.51 -12.11
N ALA A 147 -32.83 11.89 -10.99
CA ALA A 147 -32.86 12.61 -9.72
C ALA A 147 -31.46 13.06 -9.24
N ILE A 148 -30.42 12.27 -9.51
CA ILE A 148 -29.04 12.56 -9.06
C ILE A 148 -28.27 13.33 -10.15
N VAL A 149 -28.43 12.96 -11.42
CA VAL A 149 -27.63 13.54 -12.52
C VAL A 149 -28.23 14.85 -13.05
N SER A 150 -29.57 15.04 -13.04
CA SER A 150 -30.16 16.33 -13.42
C SER A 150 -29.90 17.44 -12.39
N ARG A 151 -29.69 17.09 -11.12
CA ARG A 151 -29.28 18.05 -10.08
C ARG A 151 -27.82 18.48 -10.18
N LEU A 152 -26.95 17.67 -10.79
CA LEU A 152 -25.50 17.90 -10.82
C LEU A 152 -24.95 18.31 -12.19
N SER A 153 -25.68 18.09 -13.29
CA SER A 153 -25.20 18.39 -14.63
C SER A 153 -26.27 19.04 -15.49
N ASN A 154 -25.97 20.23 -16.02
CA ASN A 154 -26.78 20.95 -17.01
C ASN A 154 -26.70 20.33 -18.43
N LYS A 155 -26.06 19.15 -18.58
CA LYS A 155 -25.93 18.46 -19.87
C LYS A 155 -26.97 17.36 -20.02
N LYS A 156 -27.58 17.28 -21.21
CA LYS A 156 -28.46 16.17 -21.60
C LYS A 156 -27.67 14.87 -21.57
N VAL A 157 -28.05 13.97 -20.68
CA VAL A 157 -27.51 12.61 -20.61
C VAL A 157 -28.42 11.72 -21.44
N ASP A 158 -27.82 10.98 -22.39
CA ASP A 158 -28.56 10.03 -23.21
C ASP A 158 -28.92 8.81 -22.35
N MET A 159 -30.21 8.68 -22.06
CA MET A 159 -30.73 7.67 -21.13
C MET A 159 -31.18 6.38 -21.84
N VAL A 160 -30.99 6.27 -23.16
CA VAL A 160 -31.36 5.10 -23.96
C VAL A 160 -30.17 4.13 -24.09
N PHE A 161 -30.31 2.95 -23.49
CA PHE A 161 -29.34 1.86 -23.49
C PHE A 161 -29.80 0.74 -24.41
N CYS A 162 -29.34 0.71 -25.66
CA CYS A 162 -29.57 -0.41 -26.56
C CYS A 162 -28.49 -1.51 -26.44
N ALA A 163 -28.76 -2.68 -27.03
CA ALA A 163 -28.03 -3.95 -26.89
C ALA A 163 -26.49 -3.87 -26.86
N GLU A 164 -25.88 -2.93 -27.58
CA GLU A 164 -24.43 -2.73 -27.64
C GLU A 164 -23.82 -2.28 -26.29
N LYS A 165 -24.51 -1.37 -25.56
CA LYS A 165 -24.09 -0.94 -24.21
C LYS A 165 -24.36 -2.03 -23.16
N LYS A 166 -25.40 -2.86 -23.36
CA LYS A 166 -25.71 -4.01 -22.50
C LYS A 166 -24.59 -5.05 -22.52
N GLY A 167 -24.00 -5.32 -23.69
CA GLY A 167 -22.85 -6.22 -23.83
C GLY A 167 -21.60 -5.72 -23.10
N LEU A 168 -21.35 -4.41 -23.06
CA LEU A 168 -20.19 -3.84 -22.38
C LEU A 168 -20.31 -3.88 -20.84
N LEU A 169 -21.52 -3.75 -20.32
CA LEU A 169 -21.81 -3.61 -18.88
C LEU A 169 -22.25 -4.92 -18.20
N CYS A 170 -23.03 -5.75 -18.87
CA CYS A 170 -23.48 -7.03 -18.33
C CYS A 170 -22.52 -8.18 -18.68
N SER A 171 -21.52 -7.98 -19.57
CA SER A 171 -20.51 -9.02 -19.85
C SER A 171 -19.58 -9.20 -18.66
N GLN A 172 -19.51 -10.45 -18.19
CA GLN A 172 -18.61 -10.88 -17.11
C GLN A 172 -17.14 -10.62 -17.43
N VAL A 173 -16.76 -10.55 -18.71
CA VAL A 173 -15.39 -10.28 -19.18
C VAL A 173 -14.94 -8.86 -18.82
N ASN A 174 -15.87 -7.91 -18.77
CA ASN A 174 -15.57 -6.52 -18.45
C ASN A 174 -15.68 -6.21 -16.94
N ASN A 175 -16.06 -7.19 -16.13
CA ASN A 175 -16.21 -7.02 -14.70
C ASN A 175 -14.85 -6.79 -14.01
N GLN A 176 -14.71 -5.66 -13.32
CA GLN A 176 -13.47 -5.27 -12.65
C GLN A 176 -13.42 -5.70 -11.17
N ILE A 177 -14.42 -6.44 -10.67
CA ILE A 177 -14.48 -6.93 -9.28
C ILE A 177 -13.18 -7.62 -8.88
N TRP A 178 -12.69 -8.55 -9.73
CA TRP A 178 -11.47 -9.29 -9.43
C TRP A 178 -10.22 -8.42 -9.42
N ASN A 179 -10.17 -7.39 -10.27
CA ASN A 179 -9.04 -6.46 -10.27
C ASN A 179 -9.05 -5.58 -9.01
N PHE A 180 -10.21 -5.09 -8.56
CA PHE A 180 -10.32 -4.37 -7.28
C PHE A 180 -9.99 -5.25 -6.07
N LEU A 181 -10.50 -6.48 -6.04
CA LEU A 181 -10.22 -7.43 -4.96
C LEU A 181 -8.73 -7.78 -4.90
N ALA A 182 -8.12 -8.12 -6.05
CA ALA A 182 -6.70 -8.43 -6.14
C ALA A 182 -5.84 -7.22 -5.72
N ALA A 183 -6.17 -6.02 -6.19
CA ALA A 183 -5.49 -4.79 -5.77
C ALA A 183 -5.54 -4.62 -4.24
N PHE A 184 -6.72 -4.74 -3.63
CA PHE A 184 -6.87 -4.61 -2.18
C PHE A 184 -6.03 -5.65 -1.41
N LEU A 185 -6.07 -6.92 -1.83
CA LEU A 185 -5.30 -7.99 -1.20
C LEU A 185 -3.78 -7.77 -1.32
N PHE A 186 -3.29 -7.36 -2.50
CA PHE A 186 -1.87 -7.05 -2.69
C PHE A 186 -1.45 -5.79 -1.92
N GLY A 187 -2.32 -4.80 -1.80
CA GLY A 187 -2.09 -3.63 -0.96
C GLY A 187 -1.97 -3.99 0.52
N LEU A 188 -2.85 -4.86 1.03
CA LEU A 188 -2.78 -5.42 2.39
C LEU A 188 -1.50 -6.23 2.61
N LEU A 189 -1.13 -7.08 1.66
CA LEU A 189 0.09 -7.88 1.73
C LEU A 189 1.34 -6.98 1.77
N THR A 190 1.35 -5.90 0.98
CA THR A 190 2.43 -4.90 1.01
C THR A 190 2.51 -4.23 2.38
N LEU A 191 1.37 -3.82 2.95
CA LEU A 191 1.32 -3.23 4.30
C LEU A 191 1.84 -4.20 5.36
N ALA A 192 1.38 -5.45 5.35
CA ALA A 192 1.78 -6.47 6.30
C ALA A 192 3.30 -6.74 6.23
N ALA A 193 3.85 -6.83 5.02
CA ALA A 193 5.28 -7.01 4.81
C ALA A 193 6.08 -5.79 5.29
N MET A 194 5.62 -4.56 5.01
CA MET A 194 6.26 -3.34 5.51
C MET A 194 6.22 -3.22 7.04
N LEU A 195 5.10 -3.58 7.67
CA LEU A 195 4.98 -3.65 9.13
C LEU A 195 5.97 -4.66 9.72
N PHE A 196 6.10 -5.83 9.09
CA PHE A 196 7.07 -6.84 9.49
C PHE A 196 8.51 -6.32 9.38
N LEU A 197 8.88 -5.68 8.26
CA LEU A 197 10.19 -5.06 8.06
C LEU A 197 10.47 -4.00 9.11
N GLN A 198 9.50 -3.10 9.37
CA GLN A 198 9.64 -2.06 10.37
C GLN A 198 9.82 -2.64 11.77
N ASN A 199 9.05 -3.66 12.14
CA ASN A 199 9.22 -4.34 13.43
C ASN A 199 10.59 -5.01 13.55
N CYS A 200 11.10 -5.60 12.47
CA CYS A 200 12.45 -6.16 12.43
C CYS A 200 13.53 -5.08 12.62
N VAL A 201 13.35 -3.90 12.01
CA VAL A 201 14.23 -2.73 12.22
C VAL A 201 14.18 -2.27 13.67
N VAL A 202 12.98 -2.00 14.21
CA VAL A 202 12.81 -1.51 15.60
C VAL A 202 13.40 -2.49 16.60
N TYR A 203 13.13 -3.79 16.45
CA TYR A 203 13.71 -4.83 17.31
C TYR A 203 15.24 -4.89 17.21
N GLY A 204 15.79 -4.84 15.99
CA GLY A 204 17.23 -4.81 15.77
C GLY A 204 17.90 -3.59 16.43
N LEU A 205 17.26 -2.43 16.35
CA LEU A 205 17.72 -1.19 16.96
C LEU A 205 17.62 -1.22 18.49
N GLY A 206 16.50 -1.69 19.05
CA GLY A 206 16.32 -1.82 20.50
C GLY A 206 17.36 -2.74 21.12
N LYS A 207 17.63 -3.90 20.50
CA LYS A 207 18.69 -4.81 20.93
C LYS A 207 20.08 -4.15 20.91
N ARG A 208 20.35 -3.31 19.91
CA ARG A 208 21.61 -2.57 19.81
C ARG A 208 21.75 -1.52 20.91
N GLN A 209 20.71 -0.76 21.20
CA GLN A 209 20.71 0.25 22.26
C GLN A 209 20.92 -0.42 23.63
N ALA A 210 20.17 -1.48 23.94
CA ALA A 210 20.35 -2.26 25.16
C ALA A 210 21.80 -2.78 25.31
N SER A 211 22.39 -3.30 24.23
CA SER A 211 23.78 -3.77 24.27
C SER A 211 24.82 -2.65 24.49
N LYS A 212 24.56 -1.43 24.01
CA LYS A 212 25.44 -0.27 24.23
C LYS A 212 25.34 0.21 25.67
N GLU A 213 24.12 0.26 26.20
CA GLU A 213 23.85 0.68 27.58
C GLU A 213 24.47 -0.29 28.58
N GLN A 214 24.30 -1.60 28.35
CA GLN A 214 24.94 -2.63 29.17
C GLN A 214 26.47 -2.52 29.17
N ARG A 215 27.09 -2.34 28.00
CA ARG A 215 28.56 -2.12 27.89
C ARG A 215 29.01 -0.82 28.56
N SER A 216 28.19 0.23 28.49
CA SER A 216 28.48 1.50 29.16
C SER A 216 28.41 1.34 30.68
N LYS A 217 27.44 0.58 31.19
CA LYS A 217 27.30 0.27 32.61
C LYS A 217 28.46 -0.57 33.12
N GLU A 218 28.82 -1.64 32.42
CA GLU A 218 29.99 -2.48 32.72
C GLU A 218 31.30 -1.67 32.76
N ARG A 219 31.47 -0.71 31.84
CA ARG A 219 32.64 0.19 31.84
C ARG A 219 32.67 1.13 33.04
N ARG A 220 31.53 1.66 33.47
CA ARG A 220 31.43 2.51 34.67
C ARG A 220 31.76 1.69 35.92
N GLU A 221 31.14 0.53 36.08
CA GLU A 221 31.41 -0.38 37.21
C GLU A 221 32.86 -0.89 37.24
N ALA A 222 33.50 -1.06 36.08
CA ALA A 222 34.92 -1.40 36.00
C ALA A 222 35.80 -0.22 36.45
N LYS A 223 35.47 1.02 36.03
CA LYS A 223 36.21 2.23 36.42
C LYS A 223 36.12 2.47 37.93
N ASP A 224 34.92 2.37 38.51
CA ASP A 224 34.70 2.56 39.95
C ASP A 224 35.48 1.54 40.78
N ARG A 225 35.55 0.27 40.34
CA ARG A 225 36.37 -0.77 40.98
C ARG A 225 37.86 -0.48 40.92
N TYR A 226 38.36 0.09 39.83
CA TYR A 226 39.76 0.49 39.72
C TYR A 226 40.08 1.67 40.65
N GLU A 227 39.21 2.68 40.72
CA GLU A 227 39.39 3.83 41.61
C GLU A 227 39.40 3.40 43.09
N MET A 228 38.49 2.52 43.52
CA MET A 228 38.50 2.00 44.90
C MET A 228 39.77 1.23 45.26
N LYS A 229 40.33 0.44 44.34
CA LYS A 229 41.59 -0.29 44.56
C LYS A 229 42.82 0.61 44.63
N SER A 230 42.78 1.81 44.04
CA SER A 230 43.89 2.76 44.10
C SER A 230 43.96 3.57 45.40
N LEU A 231 42.89 3.53 46.20
CA LEU A 231 42.76 4.24 47.48
C LEU A 231 43.03 3.35 48.71
N SER A 232 43.24 2.05 48.51
CA SER A 232 43.58 1.06 49.55
C SER A 232 45.05 0.70 49.50
#